data_AF-A0A7S2PL75-F1
#
_entry.id   AF-A0A7S2PL75-F1
#
_cell.length_a   1.000
_cell.length_b   1.000
_cell.length_c   1.000
_cell.angle_alpha   90.00
_cell.angle_beta   90.00
_cell.angle_gamma   90.00
#
_symmetry.space_group_name_H-M   'P 1'
#
loop_
_entity.id
_entity.type
_entity.pdbx_description
1 polymer ?
#
loop_
_entity_poly.entity_id
_entity_poly.type
_entity_poly.pdbx_seq_one_letter_code
_entity_poly.pdbx_strand_id
1 'polypeptide(L)'
;NMLQYILSKHLPNAVTGLSECYISCRRIQALLKLSEHCDQEVKEIDAEQSSNTREVLSLLHVSCHWDRAPGKDTSSTVALSDISLSLERGKLYCLIGIVGSGKSALLAALAGELPVSEGKVERRYKSLSYAVQDSWIMDATVRENIIMGSDFDQTWYGEVFEACGLNDDFCQGDSQVL
;
A
#
# COMPACT_ATOMS: atom_id res chain seq x y z
N ASN A 1 56.84 -4.88 20.32
CA ASN A 1 55.57 -5.14 21.04
C ASN A 1 54.40 -4.25 20.63
N MET A 2 54.52 -2.92 20.53
CA MET A 2 53.39 -2.05 20.12
C MET A 2 52.94 -2.27 18.65
N LEU A 3 53.89 -2.43 17.72
CA LEU A 3 53.60 -2.66 16.30
C LEU A 3 52.93 -4.03 16.04
N GLN A 4 53.35 -5.06 16.79
CA GLN A 4 52.75 -6.39 16.75
C GLN A 4 51.33 -6.40 17.32
N TYR A 5 51.06 -5.59 18.35
CA TYR A 5 49.71 -5.40 18.88
C TYR A 5 48.78 -4.69 17.87
N ILE A 6 49.29 -3.66 17.17
CA ILE A 6 48.51 -2.96 16.14
C ILE A 6 48.16 -3.89 14.96
N LEU A 7 49.15 -4.64 14.47
CA LEU A 7 48.95 -5.58 13.37
C LEU A 7 48.06 -6.78 13.75
N SER A 8 48.19 -7.32 14.95
CA SER A 8 47.39 -8.48 15.38
C SER A 8 45.95 -8.13 15.76
N LYS A 9 45.71 -6.93 16.30
CA LYS A 9 44.38 -6.57 16.83
C LYS A 9 43.60 -5.64 15.91
N HIS A 10 44.22 -4.61 15.36
CA HIS A 10 43.49 -3.61 14.57
C HIS A 10 43.33 -4.02 13.11
N LEU A 11 44.28 -4.76 12.54
CA LEU A 11 44.19 -5.19 11.14
C LEU A 11 43.00 -6.15 10.88
N PRO A 12 42.76 -7.21 11.69
CA PRO A 12 41.62 -8.10 11.45
C PRO A 12 40.28 -7.37 11.63
N ASN A 13 40.21 -6.47 12.61
CA ASN A 13 39.02 -5.64 12.84
C ASN A 13 38.78 -4.67 11.68
N ALA A 14 39.83 -4.08 11.10
CA ALA A 14 39.71 -3.22 9.93
C ALA A 14 39.24 -3.99 8.70
N VAL A 15 39.77 -5.20 8.46
CA VAL A 15 39.32 -6.07 7.36
C VAL A 15 37.86 -6.47 7.53
N THR A 16 37.45 -6.80 8.75
CA THR A 16 36.05 -7.14 9.07
C THR A 16 35.14 -5.94 8.87
N GLY A 17 35.52 -4.76 9.37
CA GLY A 17 34.73 -3.54 9.18
C GLY A 17 34.61 -3.13 7.70
N LEU A 18 35.67 -3.33 6.91
CA LEU A 18 35.62 -3.07 5.47
C LEU A 18 34.73 -4.07 4.72
N SER A 19 34.76 -5.35 5.10
CA SER A 19 33.89 -6.36 4.47
C SER A 19 32.42 -6.15 4.82
N GLU A 20 32.12 -5.84 6.08
CA GLU A 20 30.77 -5.49 6.53
C GLU A 20 30.25 -4.23 5.82
N CYS A 21 31.08 -3.18 5.74
CA CYS A 21 30.74 -1.97 5.01
C CYS A 21 30.48 -2.25 3.53
N TYR A 22 31.35 -3.03 2.88
CA TYR A 22 31.18 -3.40 1.48
C TYR A 22 29.88 -4.18 1.22
N ILE A 23 29.56 -5.16 2.07
CA ILE A 23 28.32 -5.94 1.97
C ILE A 23 27.10 -5.04 2.20
N SER A 24 27.17 -4.14 3.19
CA SER A 24 26.10 -3.17 3.48
C SER A 24 25.84 -2.25 2.29
N CYS A 25 26.88 -1.60 1.75
CA CYS A 25 26.78 -0.76 0.55
C CYS A 25 26.23 -1.53 -0.65
N ARG A 26 26.65 -2.78 -0.85
CA ARG A 26 26.14 -3.64 -1.93
C ARG A 26 24.64 -3.93 -1.76
N ARG A 27 24.17 -4.16 -0.54
CA ARG A 27 22.73 -4.41 -0.25
C ARG A 27 21.89 -3.15 -0.49
N ILE A 28 22.35 -1.99 -0.03
CA ILE A 28 21.67 -0.71 -0.28
C ILE A 28 21.62 -0.43 -1.78
N GLN A 29 22.74 -0.63 -2.48
CA GLN A 29 22.77 -0.47 -3.93
C GLN A 29 21.83 -1.45 -4.65
N ALA A 30 21.71 -2.68 -4.16
CA ALA A 30 20.76 -3.65 -4.73
C ALA A 30 19.31 -3.18 -4.54
N LEU A 31 18.95 -2.65 -3.36
CA LEU A 31 17.63 -2.09 -3.08
C LEU A 31 17.32 -0.91 -4.02
N LEU A 32 18.24 0.05 -4.13
CA LEU A 32 18.08 1.23 -4.98
C LEU A 32 18.04 0.91 -6.48
N LYS A 33 18.50 -0.28 -6.89
CA LYS A 33 18.46 -0.77 -8.27
C LYS A 33 17.22 -1.61 -8.57
N LEU A 34 16.39 -1.93 -7.57
CA LEU A 34 15.14 -2.63 -7.84
C LEU A 34 14.30 -1.79 -8.78
N SER A 35 13.63 -2.46 -9.73
CA SER A 35 12.64 -1.80 -10.57
C SER A 35 11.57 -1.25 -9.64
N GLU A 36 11.29 0.05 -9.75
CA GLU A 36 10.08 0.61 -9.19
C GLU A 36 8.90 -0.06 -9.90
N HIS A 37 8.04 -0.70 -9.12
CA HIS A 37 6.81 -1.29 -9.63
C HIS A 37 5.76 -0.17 -9.63
N CYS A 38 5.97 0.86 -10.46
CA CYS A 38 5.09 2.01 -10.51
C CYS A 38 4.31 2.02 -11.83
N ASP A 39 3.01 2.11 -11.64
CA ASP A 39 1.97 2.50 -12.56
C ASP A 39 1.76 1.60 -13.78
N GLN A 40 0.78 0.72 -13.61
CA GLN A 40 -0.17 0.54 -14.70
C GLN A 40 -0.51 1.92 -15.25
N GLU A 41 -0.46 2.11 -16.57
CA GLU A 41 -1.05 3.27 -17.22
C GLU A 41 -2.57 3.26 -16.94
N VAL A 42 -2.96 3.60 -15.72
CA VAL A 42 -4.29 4.03 -15.40
C VAL A 42 -4.40 5.32 -16.18
N LYS A 43 -5.07 5.25 -17.33
CA LYS A 43 -5.54 6.45 -17.99
C LYS A 43 -6.48 7.09 -16.99
N GLU A 44 -5.95 8.00 -16.18
CA GLU A 44 -6.73 9.00 -15.49
C GLU A 44 -7.42 9.78 -16.61
N ILE A 45 -8.63 9.37 -16.93
CA ILE A 45 -9.43 10.12 -17.88
C ILE A 45 -9.80 11.39 -17.11
N ASP A 46 -9.22 12.51 -17.54
CA ASP A 46 -9.63 13.83 -17.06
C ASP A 46 -11.16 13.87 -17.02
N ALA A 47 -11.70 14.06 -15.82
CA ALA A 47 -13.13 14.00 -15.53
C ALA A 47 -13.97 15.01 -16.34
N GLU A 48 -13.32 15.85 -17.14
CA GLU A 48 -13.91 16.96 -17.89
C GLU A 48 -14.33 16.59 -19.33
N GLN A 49 -13.96 15.42 -19.88
CA GLN A 49 -14.23 15.09 -21.29
C GLN A 49 -15.29 14.00 -21.55
N SER A 50 -16.06 13.54 -20.56
CA SER A 50 -17.10 12.51 -20.78
C SER A 50 -18.47 12.93 -20.26
N SER A 51 -19.39 13.12 -21.20
CA SER A 51 -20.84 13.25 -21.03
C SER A 51 -21.42 12.44 -19.86
N ASN A 52 -22.01 13.11 -18.87
CA ASN A 52 -23.12 12.67 -18.00
C ASN A 52 -23.13 11.21 -17.47
N THR A 53 -21.97 10.56 -17.34
CA THR A 53 -21.89 9.14 -16.95
C THR A 53 -21.69 9.06 -15.45
N ARG A 54 -22.58 8.37 -14.72
CA ARG A 54 -22.49 8.18 -13.27
C ARG A 54 -21.45 7.13 -12.85
N GLU A 55 -20.92 6.39 -13.80
CA GLU A 55 -19.89 5.37 -13.59
C GLU A 55 -18.57 6.02 -13.12
N VAL A 56 -18.02 5.51 -12.03
CA VAL A 56 -16.78 6.00 -11.39
C VAL A 56 -15.64 5.01 -11.57
N LEU A 57 -15.95 3.72 -11.72
CA LEU A 57 -15.00 2.64 -11.93
C LEU A 57 -15.59 1.61 -12.89
N SER A 58 -14.82 1.19 -13.88
CA SER A 58 -15.16 0.10 -14.80
C SER A 58 -14.01 -0.89 -14.91
N LEU A 59 -14.29 -2.17 -14.68
CA LEU A 59 -13.38 -3.29 -14.95
C LEU A 59 -13.95 -4.12 -16.09
N LEU A 60 -13.13 -4.42 -17.09
CA LEU A 60 -13.50 -5.25 -18.24
C LEU A 60 -12.50 -6.40 -18.37
N HIS A 61 -12.95 -7.62 -18.12
CA HIS A 61 -12.17 -8.86 -18.23
C HIS A 61 -10.83 -8.82 -17.48
N VAL A 62 -10.85 -8.29 -16.26
CA VAL A 62 -9.65 -8.05 -15.45
C VAL A 62 -9.16 -9.35 -14.81
N SER A 63 -7.92 -9.71 -15.10
CA SER A 63 -7.21 -10.83 -14.45
C SER A 63 -5.93 -10.34 -13.78
N CYS A 64 -5.64 -10.86 -12.59
CA CYS A 64 -4.47 -10.52 -11.79
C CYS A 64 -3.73 -11.79 -11.34
N HIS A 65 -2.42 -11.68 -11.19
CA HIS A 65 -1.58 -12.79 -10.75
C HIS A 65 -0.62 -12.32 -9.65
N TRP A 66 -0.38 -13.19 -8.66
CA TRP A 66 0.68 -13.02 -7.69
C TRP A 66 2.04 -13.29 -8.36
N ASP A 67 3.05 -12.51 -7.99
CA ASP A 67 4.47 -12.72 -8.35
C ASP A 67 4.79 -12.75 -9.85
N ARG A 68 4.09 -11.95 -10.67
CA ARG A 68 4.45 -11.80 -12.09
C ARG A 68 5.72 -10.98 -12.26
N ALA A 69 6.88 -11.63 -12.14
CA ALA A 69 8.15 -11.02 -12.51
C ALA A 69 8.27 -10.97 -14.05
N PRO A 70 8.71 -9.84 -14.64
CA PRO A 70 8.97 -9.77 -16.08
C PRO A 70 10.05 -10.81 -16.47
N GLY A 71 9.74 -11.68 -17.45
CA GLY A 71 10.67 -12.68 -17.98
C GLY A 71 10.70 -14.05 -17.28
N LYS A 72 9.78 -14.32 -16.34
CA LYS A 72 9.55 -15.69 -15.82
C LYS A 72 8.21 -16.22 -16.31
N ASP A 73 8.26 -17.11 -17.29
CA ASP A 73 7.08 -17.78 -17.88
C ASP A 73 6.54 -18.93 -17.01
N THR A 74 7.02 -19.08 -15.78
CA THR A 74 6.78 -20.26 -14.94
C THR A 74 5.94 -19.90 -13.73
N SER A 75 4.66 -20.28 -13.80
CA SER A 75 3.67 -20.40 -12.71
C SER A 75 3.44 -19.15 -11.85
N SER A 76 2.92 -18.07 -12.43
CA SER A 76 2.30 -17.01 -11.63
C SER A 76 0.97 -17.52 -11.05
N THR A 77 0.80 -17.45 -9.73
CA THR A 77 -0.44 -17.91 -9.08
C THR A 77 -1.57 -16.95 -9.43
N VAL A 78 -2.65 -17.44 -10.04
CA VAL A 78 -3.82 -16.62 -10.39
C VAL A 78 -4.45 -16.09 -9.11
N ALA A 79 -4.57 -14.77 -9.02
CA ALA A 79 -5.22 -14.08 -7.89
C ALA A 79 -6.69 -13.77 -8.20
N LEU A 80 -6.93 -13.28 -9.42
CA LEU A 80 -8.25 -12.94 -9.96
C LEU A 80 -8.30 -13.35 -11.42
N SER A 81 -9.44 -13.87 -11.86
CA SER A 81 -9.65 -14.30 -13.24
C SER A 81 -10.93 -13.70 -13.79
N ASP A 82 -10.82 -12.97 -14.90
CA ASP A 82 -11.93 -12.51 -15.73
C ASP A 82 -13.02 -11.74 -14.96
N ILE A 83 -12.60 -10.76 -14.16
CA ILE A 83 -13.51 -9.92 -13.38
C ILE A 83 -14.00 -8.75 -14.24
N SER A 84 -15.33 -8.62 -14.36
CA SER A 84 -15.98 -7.45 -14.96
C SER A 84 -16.97 -6.85 -13.99
N LEU A 85 -16.83 -5.55 -13.70
CA LEU A 85 -17.73 -4.82 -12.80
C LEU A 85 -17.78 -3.34 -13.15
N SER A 86 -18.88 -2.69 -12.77
CA SER A 86 -19.09 -1.25 -12.95
C SER A 86 -19.67 -0.68 -11.66
N LEU A 87 -19.05 0.39 -11.15
CA LEU A 87 -19.50 1.10 -9.94
C LEU A 87 -19.93 2.52 -10.29
N GLU A 88 -21.03 2.97 -9.71
CA GLU A 88 -21.57 4.32 -9.90
C GLU A 88 -21.42 5.17 -8.64
N ARG A 89 -21.38 6.50 -8.86
CA ARG A 89 -21.30 7.49 -7.80
C ARG A 89 -22.54 7.49 -6.90
N GLY A 90 -22.34 7.60 -5.59
CA GLY A 90 -23.42 7.74 -4.61
C GLY A 90 -24.16 6.44 -4.27
N LYS A 91 -23.61 5.29 -4.67
CA LYS A 91 -24.13 3.97 -4.31
C LYS A 91 -23.22 3.28 -3.29
N LEU A 92 -23.83 2.50 -2.41
CA LEU A 92 -23.15 1.60 -1.48
C LEU A 92 -23.13 0.20 -2.08
N TYR A 93 -21.94 -0.38 -2.22
CA TYR A 93 -21.74 -1.73 -2.74
C TYR A 93 -21.19 -2.63 -1.65
N CYS A 94 -21.65 -3.89 -1.62
CA CYS A 94 -21.16 -4.91 -0.71
C CYS A 94 -20.59 -6.08 -1.52
N LEU A 95 -19.35 -6.48 -1.22
CA LEU A 95 -18.69 -7.61 -1.82
C LEU A 95 -18.75 -8.82 -0.89
N ILE A 96 -19.45 -9.87 -1.29
CA ILE A 96 -19.72 -11.05 -0.45
C ILE A 96 -19.25 -12.31 -1.18
N GLY A 97 -18.76 -13.29 -0.42
CA GLY A 97 -18.32 -14.58 -0.96
C GLY A 97 -17.55 -15.41 0.07
N ILE A 98 -17.32 -16.68 -0.22
CA ILE A 98 -16.60 -17.61 0.66
C ILE A 98 -15.13 -17.16 0.90
N VAL A 99 -14.50 -17.66 1.96
CA VAL A 99 -13.06 -17.46 2.18
C VAL A 99 -12.28 -18.02 0.99
N GLY A 100 -11.27 -17.28 0.51
CA GLY A 100 -10.48 -17.65 -0.66
C GLY A 100 -11.09 -17.26 -2.02
N SER A 101 -12.29 -16.66 -2.07
CA SER A 101 -12.92 -16.24 -3.33
C SER A 101 -12.31 -15.00 -4.00
N GLY A 102 -11.16 -14.51 -3.54
CA GLY A 102 -10.48 -13.36 -4.13
C GLY A 102 -11.00 -11.98 -3.72
N LYS A 103 -11.84 -11.84 -2.68
CA LYS A 103 -12.38 -10.52 -2.26
C LYS A 103 -11.29 -9.50 -1.88
N SER A 104 -10.38 -9.90 -0.99
CA SER A 104 -9.26 -9.05 -0.59
C SER A 104 -8.31 -8.77 -1.75
N ALA A 105 -8.12 -9.75 -2.66
CA ALA A 105 -7.35 -9.54 -3.88
C ALA A 105 -8.01 -8.53 -4.82
N LEU A 106 -9.34 -8.53 -4.93
CA LEU A 106 -10.07 -7.52 -5.70
C LEU A 106 -9.89 -6.13 -5.10
N LEU A 107 -10.01 -5.98 -3.78
CA LEU A 107 -9.75 -4.69 -3.12
C LEU A 107 -8.30 -4.21 -3.31
N ALA A 108 -7.33 -5.11 -3.19
CA ALA A 108 -5.92 -4.80 -3.48
C ALA A 108 -5.70 -4.37 -4.94
N ALA A 109 -6.38 -5.00 -5.91
CA ALA A 109 -6.32 -4.60 -7.31
C ALA A 109 -6.97 -3.24 -7.55
N LEU A 110 -8.07 -2.93 -6.85
CA LEU A 110 -8.71 -1.62 -6.90
C LEU A 110 -7.82 -0.52 -6.29
N ALA A 111 -7.14 -0.82 -5.19
CA ALA A 111 -6.16 0.04 -4.53
C ALA A 111 -4.85 0.22 -5.31
N GLY A 112 -4.60 -0.62 -6.33
CA GLY A 112 -3.39 -0.59 -7.15
C GLY A 112 -2.22 -1.41 -6.58
N GLU A 113 -2.41 -2.10 -5.45
CA GLU A 113 -1.40 -2.95 -4.84
C GLU A 113 -1.19 -4.27 -5.61
N LEU A 114 -2.26 -4.79 -6.22
CA LEU A 114 -2.20 -6.00 -7.05
C LEU A 114 -2.29 -5.62 -8.54
N PRO A 115 -1.19 -5.73 -9.31
CA PRO A 115 -1.18 -5.32 -10.71
C PRO A 115 -2.11 -6.18 -11.57
N VAL A 116 -2.92 -5.50 -12.39
CA VAL A 116 -3.72 -6.14 -13.45
C VAL A 116 -2.80 -6.58 -14.57
N SER A 117 -2.86 -7.88 -14.87
CA SER A 117 -2.10 -8.53 -15.93
C SER A 117 -2.81 -8.51 -17.29
N GLU A 118 -4.14 -8.51 -17.29
CA GLU A 118 -5.00 -8.61 -18.47
C GLU A 118 -6.31 -7.86 -18.23
N GLY A 119 -6.94 -7.37 -19.29
CA GLY A 119 -8.18 -6.60 -19.21
C GLY A 119 -7.96 -5.10 -19.17
N LYS A 120 -9.03 -4.36 -18.89
CA LYS A 120 -9.03 -2.88 -18.86
C LYS A 120 -9.63 -2.38 -17.55
N VAL A 121 -8.98 -1.38 -16.96
CA VAL A 121 -9.47 -0.65 -15.80
C VAL A 121 -9.65 0.81 -16.18
N GLU A 122 -10.85 1.35 -15.98
CA GLU A 122 -11.14 2.79 -16.11
C GLU A 122 -11.49 3.36 -14.73
N ARG A 123 -10.75 4.37 -14.29
CA ARG A 123 -10.99 5.11 -13.05
C ARG A 123 -11.36 6.55 -13.38
N ARG A 124 -12.45 7.05 -12.79
CA ARG A 124 -12.93 8.44 -12.95
C ARG A 124 -12.98 9.14 -11.59
N TYR A 125 -11.89 9.04 -10.83
CA TYR A 125 -11.69 9.70 -9.54
C TYR A 125 -10.20 10.04 -9.37
N LYS A 126 -9.92 11.10 -8.61
CA LYS A 126 -8.55 11.57 -8.33
C LYS A 126 -7.94 10.94 -7.08
N SER A 127 -8.76 10.52 -6.13
CA SER A 127 -8.32 9.97 -4.86
C SER A 127 -9.16 8.76 -4.47
N LEU A 128 -8.51 7.84 -3.76
CA LEU A 128 -9.12 6.65 -3.17
C LEU A 128 -8.76 6.63 -1.69
N SER A 129 -9.74 6.35 -0.84
CA SER A 129 -9.52 6.06 0.58
C SER A 129 -9.73 4.58 0.81
N TYR A 130 -8.80 3.94 1.51
CA TYR A 130 -8.79 2.49 1.70
C TYR A 130 -8.56 2.17 3.18
N ALA A 131 -9.45 1.35 3.75
CA ALA A 131 -9.30 0.80 5.08
C ALA A 131 -8.97 -0.70 4.94
N VAL A 132 -7.75 -1.06 5.34
CA VAL A 132 -7.24 -2.43 5.30
C VAL A 132 -7.85 -3.29 6.42
N GLN A 133 -7.85 -4.61 6.22
CA GLN A 133 -8.30 -5.57 7.22
C GLN A 133 -7.46 -5.50 8.51
N ASP A 134 -6.13 -5.43 8.35
CA ASP A 134 -5.17 -5.30 9.45
C ASP A 134 -4.52 -3.92 9.37
N SER A 135 -4.98 -3.01 10.24
CA SER A 135 -4.51 -1.61 10.25
C SER A 135 -3.09 -1.51 10.81
N TRP A 136 -2.27 -0.64 10.21
CA TRP A 136 -0.96 -0.29 10.71
C TRP A 136 -1.05 0.95 11.63
N ILE A 137 -0.58 0.80 12.86
CA ILE A 137 -0.53 1.87 13.87
C ILE A 137 0.93 2.25 14.06
N MET A 138 1.23 3.54 13.91
CA MET A 138 2.53 4.13 14.17
C MET A 138 2.80 4.21 15.67
N ASP A 139 4.07 4.11 16.06
CA ASP A 139 4.55 4.40 17.42
C ASP A 139 4.48 5.91 17.69
N ALA A 140 3.27 6.39 17.88
CA ALA A 140 2.90 7.80 17.98
C ALA A 140 1.58 7.93 18.77
N THR A 141 1.17 9.16 19.08
CA THR A 141 -0.12 9.41 19.74
C THR A 141 -1.30 8.97 18.87
N VAL A 142 -2.47 8.76 19.49
CA VAL A 142 -3.72 8.47 18.76
C VAL A 142 -4.01 9.59 17.75
N ARG A 143 -3.81 10.85 18.14
CA ARG A 143 -3.98 12.01 17.26
C ARG A 143 -3.08 11.92 16.04
N GLU A 144 -1.80 11.64 16.22
CA GLU A 144 -0.84 11.54 15.10
C GLU A 144 -1.19 10.37 14.16
N ASN A 145 -1.66 9.25 14.72
CA ASN A 145 -2.18 8.13 13.95
C ASN A 145 -3.45 8.47 13.15
N ILE A 146 -4.32 9.36 13.63
CA ILE A 146 -5.50 9.82 12.87
C ILE A 146 -5.10 10.78 11.75
N ILE A 147 -4.14 11.66 12.03
CA ILE A 147 -3.72 12.73 11.12
C ILE A 147 -2.80 12.20 9.99
N MET A 148 -2.02 11.15 10.25
CA MET A 148 -1.10 10.53 9.28
C MET A 148 -0.18 11.54 8.57
N GLY A 149 0.28 12.56 9.29
CA GLY A 149 1.21 13.58 8.79
C GLY A 149 0.57 14.76 8.04
N SER A 150 -0.76 14.84 7.96
CA SER A 150 -1.47 16.04 7.49
C SER A 150 -1.40 17.19 8.50
N ASP A 151 -1.75 18.41 8.07
CA ASP A 151 -1.84 19.55 8.98
C ASP A 151 -3.01 19.37 9.97
N PHE A 152 -2.81 19.76 11.23
CA PHE A 152 -3.85 19.63 12.24
C PHE A 152 -4.94 20.70 12.06
N ASP A 153 -6.14 20.24 11.67
CA ASP A 153 -7.37 21.02 11.71
C ASP A 153 -8.27 20.51 12.84
N GLN A 154 -8.47 21.33 13.86
CA GLN A 154 -9.27 21.00 15.04
C GLN A 154 -10.73 20.70 14.71
N THR A 155 -11.31 21.38 13.72
CA THR A 155 -12.71 21.21 13.33
C THR A 155 -12.88 19.87 12.64
N TRP A 156 -12.04 19.61 11.62
CA TRP A 156 -12.05 18.35 10.88
C TRP A 156 -11.72 17.15 11.78
N TYR A 157 -10.74 17.30 12.68
CA TYR A 157 -10.40 16.27 13.64
C TYR A 157 -11.60 15.91 14.53
N GLY A 158 -12.34 16.92 15.02
CA GLY A 158 -13.55 16.70 15.81
C GLY A 158 -14.64 15.94 15.04
N GLU A 159 -14.87 16.31 13.78
CA GLU A 159 -15.85 15.63 12.91
C GLU A 159 -15.47 14.16 12.66
N VAL A 160 -14.21 13.88 12.36
CA VAL A 160 -13.72 12.50 12.17
C VAL A 160 -13.83 11.70 13.48
N PHE A 161 -13.46 12.31 14.60
CA PHE A 161 -13.52 11.66 15.92
C PHE A 161 -14.94 11.28 16.32
N GLU A 162 -15.92 12.15 16.04
CA GLU A 162 -17.34 11.87 16.27
C GLU A 162 -17.89 10.84 15.27
N ALA A 163 -17.62 11.01 13.97
CA ALA A 163 -18.13 10.11 12.93
C ALA A 163 -17.62 8.67 13.07
N CYS A 164 -16.41 8.49 13.60
CA CYS A 164 -15.84 7.18 13.90
C CYS A 164 -16.30 6.60 15.25
N GLY A 165 -17.09 7.32 16.04
CA GLY A 165 -17.56 6.87 17.36
C GLY A 165 -16.49 6.86 18.44
N LEU A 166 -15.34 7.50 18.21
CA LEU A 166 -14.18 7.45 19.12
C LEU A 166 -14.45 8.14 20.46
N ASN A 167 -15.39 9.10 20.51
CA ASN A 167 -15.85 9.69 21.77
C ASN A 167 -16.27 8.61 22.77
N ASP A 168 -17.10 7.66 22.34
CA ASP A 168 -17.64 6.62 23.23
C ASP A 168 -16.57 5.59 23.63
N ASP A 169 -15.68 5.24 22.69
CA ASP A 169 -14.58 4.31 22.92
C ASP A 169 -13.59 4.85 23.97
N PHE A 170 -13.19 6.12 23.84
CA PHE A 170 -12.24 6.73 24.77
C PHE A 170 -12.87 7.23 26.08
N CYS A 171 -14.18 7.54 26.10
CA CYS A 171 -14.89 7.82 27.35
C CYS A 171 -15.01 6.58 28.25
N GLN A 172 -15.01 5.38 27.67
CA GLN A 172 -15.05 4.12 28.41
C GLN A 172 -13.65 3.57 28.79
N GLY A 173 -12.59 4.11 28.19
CA GLY A 173 -11.20 3.72 28.42
C GLY A 173 -10.42 4.61 29.41
N ASP A 174 -9.25 4.13 29.84
CA ASP A 174 -8.34 4.85 30.74
C ASP A 174 -7.95 6.21 30.16
N SER A 175 -8.22 7.28 30.90
CA SER A 175 -8.01 8.69 30.51
C SER A 175 -6.54 9.11 30.31
N GLN A 176 -5.60 8.18 30.23
CA GLN A 176 -4.16 8.44 30.14
C GLN A 176 -3.58 8.34 28.71
N VAL A 177 -4.40 8.09 27.69
CA VAL A 177 -3.93 7.84 26.31
C VAL A 177 -4.26 8.98 25.33
N LEU A 178 -4.86 10.08 25.80
CA LEU A 178 -5.17 11.26 24.98
C LEU A 178 -4.02 12.27 24.92
#